data_AF-A0A5D0TC99-F1
#
_entry.id   AF-A0A5D0TC99-F1
#
_cell.length_a   1.000
_cell.length_b   1.000
_cell.length_c   1.000
_cell.angle_alpha   90.00
_cell.angle_beta   90.00
_cell.angle_gamma   90.00
#
_symmetry.space_group_name_H-M   'P 1'
#
loop_
_entity.id
_entity.type
_entity.pdbx_description
1 polymer ?
#
loop_
_entity_poly.entity_id
_entity_poly.type
_entity_poly.pdbx_seq_one_letter_code
_entity_poly.pdbx_strand_id
1 'polypeptide(L)'
;MSHSLKLVFIVVVAIFAFQIINMVITINLSSQISDMKTNINSKLSIISGISAEISGLRNQVNNLTNTLNEQSWLREWEFILVDFSENNVKLRGRWTFSKINKNQKLYILLHPINSEIEERIPLNKITDVVYSTTLTLDPEIDYTYQIVAEDNNEFISSEQLNIPAYYYKAQPFSAEVDFFVNRKNQLEYAELRFRLQVYSKPYFEELRIDSAELIIKEDNEIIDTKLFTEAIEEDKSKTTPIIAGRTFYIYYSLSEQKNLNDLDFLCEVTYKNGLKKTTKLSSDSEKWEAIIMQYEAYMANKN
;
A
#
# COMPACT_ATOMS: atom_id res chain seq x y z
N MET A 1 -43.11 68.83 -15.87
CA MET A 1 -42.20 67.74 -16.28
C MET A 1 -43.07 66.60 -16.79
N SER A 2 -43.00 66.24 -18.09
CA SER A 2 -43.85 65.18 -18.65
C SER A 2 -43.55 63.85 -17.95
N HIS A 3 -44.56 62.97 -17.83
CA HIS A 3 -44.38 61.64 -17.23
C HIS A 3 -43.23 60.85 -17.86
N SER A 4 -42.96 61.07 -19.15
CA SER A 4 -41.83 60.49 -19.87
C SER A 4 -40.45 60.93 -19.33
N LEU A 5 -40.28 62.21 -18.98
CA LEU A 5 -38.99 62.72 -18.49
C LEU A 5 -38.68 62.23 -17.07
N LYS A 6 -39.71 62.05 -16.23
CA LYS A 6 -39.57 61.42 -14.90
C LYS A 6 -39.16 59.95 -15.01
N LEU A 7 -39.74 59.22 -15.96
CA LEU A 7 -39.42 57.80 -16.19
C LEU A 7 -37.99 57.63 -16.71
N VAL A 8 -37.55 58.47 -17.66
CA VAL A 8 -36.16 58.48 -18.14
C VAL A 8 -35.19 58.78 -17.00
N PHE A 9 -35.51 59.77 -16.14
CA PHE A 9 -34.67 60.10 -14.99
C PHE A 9 -34.56 58.94 -14.00
N ILE A 10 -35.67 58.24 -13.68
CA ILE A 10 -35.67 57.06 -12.80
C ILE A 10 -34.82 55.93 -13.39
N VAL A 11 -34.93 55.68 -14.70
CA VAL A 11 -34.13 54.65 -15.39
C VAL A 11 -32.64 54.99 -15.36
N VAL A 12 -32.27 56.25 -15.61
CA VAL A 12 -30.87 56.69 -15.54
C VAL A 12 -30.33 56.54 -14.12
N VAL A 13 -31.08 56.95 -13.09
CA VAL A 13 -30.67 56.78 -11.69
C VAL A 13 -30.53 55.29 -11.32
N ALA A 14 -31.44 54.44 -11.79
CA ALA A 14 -31.36 52.99 -11.56
C ALA A 14 -30.11 52.36 -12.23
N ILE A 15 -29.77 52.79 -13.45
CA ILE A 15 -28.56 52.35 -14.14
C ILE A 15 -27.31 52.79 -13.38
N PHE A 16 -27.25 54.04 -12.92
CA PHE A 16 -26.13 54.54 -12.11
C PHE A 16 -26.00 53.78 -10.79
N ALA A 17 -27.12 53.53 -10.09
CA ALA A 17 -27.11 52.75 -8.85
C ALA A 17 -26.61 51.31 -9.11
N PHE A 18 -27.04 50.68 -10.21
CA PHE A 18 -26.58 49.35 -10.60
C PHE A 18 -25.08 49.33 -10.94
N GLN A 19 -24.56 50.35 -11.63
CA GLN A 19 -23.13 50.49 -11.90
C GLN A 19 -22.30 50.65 -10.63
N ILE A 20 -22.77 51.44 -9.66
CA ILE A 20 -22.10 51.61 -8.37
C ILE A 20 -22.09 50.29 -7.59
N ILE A 21 -23.21 49.55 -7.57
CA ILE A 21 -23.28 48.23 -6.92
C ILE A 21 -22.29 47.26 -7.55
N ASN A 22 -22.24 47.18 -8.88
CA ASN A 22 -21.29 46.32 -9.58
C ASN A 22 -19.83 46.72 -9.31
N MET A 23 -19.54 48.02 -9.21
CA MET A 23 -18.21 48.51 -8.87
C MET A 23 -17.81 48.09 -7.45
N VAL A 24 -18.71 48.22 -6.47
CA VAL A 24 -18.47 47.78 -5.09
C VAL A 24 -18.23 46.27 -5.00
N ILE A 25 -19.05 45.47 -5.70
CA ILE A 25 -18.87 44.01 -5.76
C ILE A 25 -17.50 43.67 -6.38
N THR A 26 -17.13 44.33 -7.47
CA THR A 26 -15.85 44.10 -8.15
C THR A 26 -14.66 44.45 -7.26
N ILE A 27 -14.72 45.57 -6.52
CA ILE A 27 -13.67 45.96 -5.57
C ILE A 27 -13.55 44.93 -4.45
N ASN A 28 -14.67 44.47 -3.88
CA ASN A 28 -14.66 43.48 -2.81
C ASN A 28 -14.08 42.13 -3.28
N LEU A 29 -14.49 41.67 -4.47
CA LEU A 29 -13.92 40.47 -5.09
C LEU A 29 -12.42 40.64 -5.38
N SER A 30 -11.99 41.80 -5.88
CA SER A 30 -10.58 42.08 -6.14
C SER A 30 -9.75 42.06 -4.84
N SER A 31 -10.30 42.57 -3.74
CA SER A 31 -9.65 42.52 -2.43
C SER A 31 -9.49 41.08 -1.95
N GLN A 32 -10.57 40.28 -2.01
CA GLN A 32 -10.54 38.87 -1.62
C GLN A 32 -9.53 38.07 -2.45
N ILE A 33 -9.48 38.31 -3.76
CA ILE A 33 -8.51 37.66 -4.66
C ILE A 33 -7.07 38.05 -4.29
N SER A 34 -6.83 39.33 -3.94
CA SER A 34 -5.50 39.80 -3.50
C SER A 34 -5.07 39.14 -2.19
N ASP A 35 -5.97 39.02 -1.22
CA ASP A 35 -5.71 38.36 0.05
C ASP A 35 -5.45 36.87 -0.14
N MET A 36 -6.24 36.20 -1.00
CA MET A 36 -6.01 34.81 -1.39
C MET A 36 -4.65 34.62 -2.07
N LYS A 37 -4.27 35.51 -2.99
CA LYS A 37 -2.96 35.46 -3.67
C LYS A 37 -1.80 35.61 -2.68
N THR A 38 -1.95 36.51 -1.71
CA THR A 38 -0.94 36.73 -0.67
C THR A 38 -0.80 35.52 0.24
N ASN A 39 -1.92 34.90 0.63
CA ASN A 39 -1.93 33.66 1.42
C ASN A 39 -1.36 32.45 0.64
N ILE A 40 -1.60 32.36 -0.66
CA ILE A 40 -0.99 31.30 -1.50
C ILE A 40 0.53 31.51 -1.57
N ASN A 41 0.99 32.75 -1.78
CA ASN A 41 2.41 33.04 -1.86
C ASN A 41 3.15 32.77 -0.53
N SER A 42 2.53 33.10 0.61
CA SER A 42 3.11 32.78 1.92
C SER A 42 3.20 31.27 2.15
N LYS A 43 2.16 30.50 1.78
CA LYS A 43 2.19 29.03 1.84
C LYS A 43 3.25 28.42 0.93
N LEU A 44 3.42 28.94 -0.29
CA LEU A 44 4.48 28.48 -1.20
C LEU A 44 5.88 28.76 -0.64
N SER A 45 6.07 29.90 0.01
CA SER A 45 7.33 30.22 0.69
C SER A 45 7.62 29.26 1.85
N ILE A 46 6.60 28.89 2.62
CA ILE A 46 6.73 27.89 3.70
C ILE A 46 7.11 26.52 3.11
N ILE A 47 6.46 26.09 2.03
CA ILE A 47 6.78 24.82 1.35
C ILE A 47 8.22 24.82 0.83
N SER A 48 8.68 25.94 0.26
CA SER A 48 10.07 26.09 -0.18
C SER A 48 11.06 26.01 1.00
N GLY A 49 10.72 26.61 2.15
CA GLY A 49 11.51 26.52 3.37
C GLY A 49 11.62 25.07 3.88
N ILE A 50 10.50 24.37 3.93
CA ILE A 50 10.44 22.95 4.30
C ILE A 50 11.29 22.09 3.35
N SER A 51 11.22 22.34 2.04
CA SER A 51 12.03 21.60 1.06
C SER A 51 13.54 21.80 1.26
N ALA A 52 13.95 23.02 1.61
CA ALA A 52 15.35 23.32 1.92
C ALA A 52 15.79 22.64 3.22
N GLU A 53 14.95 22.65 4.27
CA GLU A 53 15.22 21.93 5.52
C GLU A 53 15.31 20.42 5.31
N ILE A 54 14.40 19.82 4.54
CA ILE A 54 14.44 18.40 4.16
C ILE A 54 15.73 18.08 3.41
N SER A 55 16.17 18.95 2.50
CA SER A 55 17.42 18.76 1.76
C SER A 55 18.65 18.85 2.69
N GLY A 56 18.64 19.78 3.64
CA GLY A 56 19.65 19.89 4.69
C GLY A 56 19.72 18.65 5.58
N LEU A 57 18.57 18.15 6.03
CA LEU A 57 18.45 16.92 6.81
C LEU A 57 18.96 15.72 6.02
N ARG A 58 18.58 15.58 4.75
CA ARG A 58 19.06 14.49 3.89
C ARG A 58 20.60 14.50 3.76
N ASN A 59 21.20 15.67 3.62
CA ASN A 59 22.65 15.80 3.56
C ASN A 59 23.33 15.47 4.90
N GLN A 60 22.75 15.90 6.02
CA GLN A 60 23.25 15.54 7.35
C GLN A 60 23.15 14.03 7.60
N VAL A 61 22.04 13.40 7.23
CA VAL A 61 21.84 11.96 7.30
C VAL A 61 22.88 11.25 6.43
N ASN A 62 23.07 11.66 5.18
CA ASN A 62 24.08 11.06 4.30
C ASN A 62 25.49 11.17 4.87
N ASN A 63 25.85 12.34 5.43
CA ASN A 63 27.16 12.54 6.06
C ASN A 63 27.34 11.68 7.31
N LEU A 64 26.29 11.54 8.14
CA LEU A 64 26.31 10.67 9.31
C LEU A 64 26.43 9.20 8.89
N THR A 65 25.65 8.76 7.90
CA THR A 65 25.74 7.41 7.31
C THR A 65 27.14 7.13 6.79
N ASN A 66 27.75 8.07 6.06
CA ASN A 66 29.13 7.91 5.56
C ASN A 66 30.14 7.80 6.72
N THR A 67 30.01 8.63 7.75
CA THR A 67 30.92 8.62 8.92
C THR A 67 30.79 7.33 9.72
N LEU A 68 29.58 6.83 9.92
CA LEU A 68 29.32 5.52 10.55
C LEU A 68 29.87 4.37 9.69
N ASN A 69 29.66 4.42 8.38
CA ASN A 69 30.15 3.41 7.44
C ASN A 69 31.68 3.33 7.40
N GLU A 70 32.38 4.47 7.50
CA GLU A 70 33.85 4.50 7.55
C GLU A 70 34.45 3.84 8.79
N GLN A 71 33.72 3.86 9.92
CA GLN A 71 34.14 3.26 11.19
C GLN A 71 33.58 1.83 11.41
N SER A 72 32.58 1.43 10.63
CA SER A 72 31.92 0.13 10.77
C SER A 72 32.82 -1.04 10.31
N TRP A 73 32.82 -2.11 11.11
CA TRP A 73 33.43 -3.39 10.72
C TRP A 73 32.67 -4.05 9.56
N LEU A 74 31.33 -4.00 9.60
CA LEU A 74 30.43 -4.40 8.53
C LEU A 74 30.08 -3.18 7.65
N ARG A 75 30.59 -3.14 6.41
CA ARG A 75 30.47 -1.98 5.52
C ARG A 75 29.20 -1.97 4.68
N GLU A 76 28.82 -3.14 4.17
CA GLU A 76 27.71 -3.28 3.23
C GLU A 76 27.05 -4.64 3.42
N TRP A 77 25.76 -4.68 3.16
CA TRP A 77 24.98 -5.90 3.13
C TRP A 77 23.95 -5.81 2.01
N GLU A 78 23.72 -6.92 1.33
CA GLU A 78 22.68 -7.06 0.30
C GLU A 78 21.96 -8.40 0.49
N PHE A 79 20.66 -8.41 0.19
CA PHE A 79 19.86 -9.63 0.13
C PHE A 79 19.39 -9.84 -1.30
N ILE A 80 19.44 -11.09 -1.76
CA ILE A 80 18.96 -11.53 -3.07
C ILE A 80 17.95 -12.64 -2.83
N LEU A 81 16.76 -12.52 -3.42
CA LEU A 81 15.76 -13.59 -3.38
C LEU A 81 16.27 -14.79 -4.17
N VAL A 82 16.26 -15.96 -3.54
CA VAL A 82 16.63 -17.24 -4.17
C VAL A 82 15.38 -18.04 -4.48
N ASP A 83 14.43 -18.09 -3.55
CA ASP A 83 13.26 -18.95 -3.61
C ASP A 83 12.15 -18.37 -2.71
N PHE A 84 10.90 -18.59 -3.09
CA PHE A 84 9.74 -18.11 -2.34
C PHE A 84 8.60 -19.14 -2.43
N SER A 85 8.12 -19.57 -1.27
CA SER A 85 6.98 -20.46 -1.07
C SER A 85 6.06 -19.90 0.02
N GLU A 86 4.91 -20.56 0.23
CA GLU A 86 3.91 -20.16 1.23
C GLU A 86 4.49 -20.03 2.65
N ASN A 87 5.35 -20.97 3.04
CA ASN A 87 5.86 -21.09 4.41
C ASN A 87 7.31 -20.64 4.55
N ASN A 88 8.00 -20.33 3.45
CA ASN A 88 9.44 -20.15 3.45
C ASN A 88 9.88 -19.14 2.38
N VAL A 89 10.81 -18.28 2.75
CA VAL A 89 11.53 -17.42 1.81
C VAL A 89 13.02 -17.68 1.96
N LYS A 90 13.70 -17.98 0.85
CA LYS A 90 15.16 -18.12 0.87
C LYS A 90 15.80 -16.86 0.36
N LEU A 91 16.57 -16.20 1.22
CA LEU A 91 17.38 -15.05 0.87
C LEU A 91 18.86 -15.42 0.88
N ARG A 92 19.57 -15.11 -0.20
CA ARG A 92 21.03 -15.09 -0.18
C ARG A 92 21.47 -13.73 0.36
N GLY A 93 21.92 -13.72 1.59
CA GLY A 93 22.59 -12.55 2.16
C GLY A 93 24.05 -12.53 1.75
N ARG A 94 24.56 -11.33 1.48
CA ARG A 94 25.98 -11.08 1.25
C ARG A 94 26.41 -9.89 2.09
N TRP A 95 27.55 -10.03 2.74
CA TRP A 95 28.11 -9.03 3.65
C TRP A 95 29.54 -8.71 3.26
N THR A 96 29.86 -7.42 3.25
CA THR A 96 31.20 -6.89 2.96
C THR A 96 31.77 -6.25 4.22
N PHE A 97 32.99 -6.64 4.59
CA PHE A 97 33.66 -6.18 5.79
C PHE A 97 34.82 -5.24 5.47
N SER A 98 35.22 -4.41 6.44
CA SER A 98 36.40 -3.55 6.28
C SER A 98 37.71 -4.35 6.32
N LYS A 99 37.78 -5.36 7.19
CA LYS A 99 38.91 -6.27 7.36
C LYS A 99 38.44 -7.54 8.05
N ILE A 100 38.96 -8.69 7.60
CA ILE A 100 38.78 -9.99 8.24
C ILE A 100 40.15 -10.66 8.37
N ASN A 101 40.45 -11.21 9.55
CA ASN A 101 41.69 -11.94 9.78
C ASN A 101 41.60 -13.32 9.11
N LYS A 102 42.73 -13.85 8.61
CA LYS A 102 42.76 -15.08 7.79
C LYS A 102 42.15 -16.33 8.45
N ASN A 103 42.10 -16.38 9.79
CA ASN A 103 41.64 -17.53 10.55
C ASN A 103 40.28 -17.32 11.24
N GLN A 104 39.65 -16.15 11.05
CA GLN A 104 38.36 -15.85 11.66
C GLN A 104 37.25 -16.65 10.99
N LYS A 105 36.40 -17.28 11.81
CA LYS A 105 35.16 -17.89 11.36
C LYS A 105 34.02 -16.90 11.56
N LEU A 106 33.22 -16.69 10.53
CA LEU A 106 32.10 -15.77 10.57
C LEU A 106 30.78 -16.53 10.59
N TYR A 107 29.85 -16.03 11.39
CA TYR A 107 28.51 -16.53 11.52
C TYR A 107 27.52 -15.38 11.49
N ILE A 108 26.31 -15.66 11.03
CA ILE A 108 25.14 -14.84 11.30
C ILE A 108 24.37 -15.51 12.45
N LEU A 109 24.04 -14.71 13.46
CA LEU A 109 23.07 -15.05 14.48
C LEU A 109 21.74 -14.47 14.00
N LEU A 110 20.81 -15.34 13.62
CA LEU A 110 19.49 -14.97 13.12
C LEU A 110 18.47 -15.14 14.25
N HIS A 111 17.70 -14.09 14.51
CA HIS A 111 16.73 -14.06 15.59
C HIS A 111 15.34 -13.69 15.05
N PRO A 112 14.37 -14.60 15.07
CA PRO A 112 12.97 -14.27 14.88
C PRO A 112 12.49 -13.37 16.03
N ILE A 113 11.85 -12.24 15.70
CA ILE A 113 11.31 -11.32 16.69
C ILE A 113 10.21 -12.05 17.48
N ASN A 114 10.20 -11.85 18.80
CA ASN A 114 9.33 -12.55 19.76
C ASN A 114 9.63 -14.04 19.94
N SER A 115 10.82 -14.50 19.54
CA SER A 115 11.30 -15.86 19.82
C SER A 115 12.58 -15.81 20.64
N GLU A 116 12.77 -16.81 21.51
CA GLU A 116 14.05 -17.07 22.19
C GLU A 116 15.01 -17.91 21.32
N ILE A 117 14.56 -18.33 20.15
CA ILE A 117 15.34 -19.16 19.23
C ILE A 117 16.37 -18.28 18.51
N GLU A 118 17.63 -18.63 18.64
CA GLU A 118 18.74 -18.07 17.87
C GLU A 118 19.27 -19.15 16.92
N GLU A 119 19.33 -18.85 15.63
CA GLU A 119 19.96 -19.72 14.64
C GLU A 119 21.35 -19.19 14.27
N ARG A 120 22.37 -20.01 14.52
CA ARG A 120 23.75 -19.69 14.18
C ARG A 120 24.14 -20.32 12.85
N ILE A 121 24.22 -19.51 11.81
CA ILE A 121 24.47 -19.96 10.44
C ILE A 121 25.88 -19.53 9.99
N PRO A 122 26.74 -20.45 9.54
CA PRO A 122 28.09 -20.09 9.07
C PRO A 122 28.03 -19.28 7.77
N LEU A 123 28.93 -18.31 7.65
CA LEU A 123 29.11 -17.56 6.40
C LEU A 123 30.18 -18.21 5.52
N ASN A 124 29.88 -18.32 4.22
CA ASN A 124 30.78 -18.84 3.22
C ASN A 124 31.59 -17.71 2.60
N LYS A 125 32.92 -17.86 2.61
CA LYS A 125 33.85 -16.90 2.03
C LYS A 125 33.71 -16.86 0.50
N ILE A 126 33.46 -15.67 -0.05
CA ILE A 126 33.52 -15.42 -1.51
C ILE A 126 34.87 -14.79 -1.87
N THR A 127 35.26 -13.74 -1.14
CA THR A 127 36.57 -13.08 -1.27
C THR A 127 37.16 -12.82 0.13
N ASP A 128 38.31 -12.17 0.22
CA ASP A 128 38.95 -11.87 1.52
C ASP A 128 38.08 -11.03 2.46
N VAL A 129 37.15 -10.23 1.91
CA VAL A 129 36.30 -9.33 2.69
C VAL A 129 34.81 -9.51 2.41
N VAL A 130 34.44 -10.46 1.54
CA VAL A 130 33.04 -10.69 1.13
C VAL A 130 32.63 -12.11 1.48
N TYR A 131 31.50 -12.22 2.17
CA TYR A 131 30.94 -13.49 2.60
C TYR A 131 29.46 -13.58 2.23
N SER A 132 28.94 -14.80 2.13
CA SER A 132 27.52 -15.03 1.86
C SER A 132 26.98 -16.26 2.57
N THR A 133 25.67 -16.28 2.79
CA THR A 133 24.95 -17.49 3.19
C THR A 133 23.51 -17.42 2.70
N THR A 134 22.81 -18.55 2.74
CA THR A 134 21.37 -18.59 2.44
C THR A 134 20.60 -18.67 3.74
N LEU A 135 19.70 -17.71 3.95
CA LEU A 135 18.78 -17.64 5.07
C LEU A 135 17.45 -18.23 4.64
N THR A 136 16.81 -19.02 5.50
CA THR A 136 15.44 -19.49 5.31
C THR A 136 14.55 -18.80 6.33
N LEU A 137 13.66 -17.93 5.87
CA LEU A 137 12.82 -17.09 6.71
C LEU A 137 11.36 -17.52 6.58
N ASP A 138 10.60 -17.38 7.67
CA ASP A 138 9.14 -17.43 7.63
C ASP A 138 8.62 -16.06 7.13
N PRO A 139 7.76 -16.00 6.09
CA PRO A 139 7.25 -14.74 5.56
C PRO A 139 6.38 -13.94 6.55
N GLU A 140 5.83 -14.58 7.58
CA GLU A 140 4.95 -13.92 8.55
C GLU A 140 5.72 -13.33 9.75
N ILE A 141 6.91 -13.87 10.05
CA ILE A 141 7.72 -13.48 11.21
C ILE A 141 8.74 -12.41 10.82
N ASP A 142 8.94 -11.40 11.68
CA ASP A 142 10.01 -10.42 11.49
C ASP A 142 11.34 -10.93 12.04
N TYR A 143 12.46 -10.54 11.42
CA TYR A 143 13.80 -11.04 11.79
C TYR A 143 14.79 -9.92 12.08
N THR A 144 15.63 -10.17 13.06
CA THR A 144 16.87 -9.43 13.29
C THR A 144 18.06 -10.36 13.13
N TYR A 145 19.23 -9.79 12.85
CA TYR A 145 20.46 -10.55 12.76
C TYR A 145 21.65 -9.79 13.29
N GLN A 146 22.67 -10.54 13.70
CA GLN A 146 23.97 -10.03 14.08
C GLN A 146 25.05 -10.85 13.38
N ILE A 147 26.11 -10.21 12.89
CA ILE A 147 27.28 -10.93 12.38
C ILE A 147 28.30 -11.03 13.50
N VAL A 148 28.82 -12.23 13.71
CA VAL A 148 29.88 -12.51 14.68
C VAL A 148 31.08 -13.11 13.98
N ALA A 149 32.27 -12.62 14.33
CA ALA A 149 33.54 -13.21 13.96
C ALA A 149 34.24 -13.74 15.22
N GLU A 150 34.60 -15.01 15.16
CA GLU A 150 35.33 -15.70 16.21
C GLU A 150 36.74 -16.04 15.73
N ASP A 151 37.72 -15.63 16.54
CA ASP A 151 39.08 -16.16 16.55
C ASP A 151 39.36 -16.77 17.94
N ASN A 152 40.44 -17.54 18.08
CA ASN A 152 40.81 -18.22 19.32
C ASN A 152 40.98 -17.27 20.53
N ASN A 153 41.15 -15.96 20.31
CA ASN A 153 41.41 -14.95 21.34
C ASN A 153 40.56 -13.66 21.21
N GLU A 154 39.77 -13.49 20.15
CA GLU A 154 39.01 -12.25 19.89
C GLU A 154 37.60 -12.58 19.38
N PHE A 155 36.62 -11.89 19.95
CA PHE A 155 35.22 -11.92 19.53
C PHE A 155 34.83 -10.53 19.04
N ILE A 156 34.47 -10.42 17.76
CA ILE A 156 34.00 -9.19 17.16
C ILE A 156 32.57 -9.43 16.71
N SER A 157 31.67 -8.50 17.02
CA SER A 157 30.28 -8.56 16.56
C SER A 157 29.86 -7.25 15.93
N SER A 158 28.97 -7.34 14.94
CA SER A 158 28.26 -6.16 14.44
C SER A 158 27.21 -5.71 15.44
N GLU A 159 26.61 -4.54 15.21
CA GLU A 159 25.34 -4.23 15.83
C GLU A 159 24.26 -5.20 15.35
N GLN A 160 23.16 -5.29 16.10
CA GLN A 160 21.97 -6.03 15.70
C GLN A 160 21.21 -5.22 14.65
N LEU A 161 20.92 -5.86 13.52
CA LEU A 161 20.28 -5.23 12.36
C LEU A 161 18.96 -5.93 12.04
N ASN A 162 17.98 -5.18 11.55
CA ASN A 162 16.72 -5.75 11.09
C ASN A 162 16.87 -6.22 9.64
N ILE A 163 16.32 -7.39 9.30
CA ILE A 163 16.09 -7.76 7.89
C ILE A 163 14.83 -7.02 7.45
N PRO A 164 14.91 -6.08 6.48
CA PRO A 164 13.72 -5.35 6.09
C PRO A 164 12.64 -6.25 5.50
N ALA A 165 11.42 -6.15 6.03
CA ALA A 165 10.28 -7.00 5.65
C ALA A 165 10.02 -7.04 4.14
N TYR A 166 10.28 -5.95 3.42
CA TYR A 166 10.07 -5.88 1.97
C TYR A 166 10.98 -6.81 1.14
N TYR A 167 12.00 -7.44 1.75
CA TYR A 167 12.84 -8.44 1.09
C TYR A 167 12.24 -9.85 1.12
N TYR A 168 11.37 -10.17 2.09
CA TYR A 168 10.86 -11.54 2.23
C TYR A 168 9.35 -11.66 2.42
N LYS A 169 8.66 -10.58 2.82
CA LYS A 169 7.20 -10.60 2.88
C LYS A 169 6.63 -10.42 1.49
N ALA A 170 5.71 -11.32 1.13
CA ALA A 170 4.91 -11.20 -0.07
C ALA A 170 4.12 -9.88 -0.05
N GLN A 171 3.77 -9.37 -1.24
CA GLN A 171 2.96 -8.17 -1.31
C GLN A 171 1.65 -8.37 -0.52
N PRO A 172 1.38 -7.53 0.50
CA PRO A 172 0.20 -7.73 1.33
C PRO A 172 -1.05 -7.28 0.58
N PHE A 173 -2.16 -7.94 0.86
CA PHE A 173 -3.49 -7.57 0.39
C PHE A 173 -4.54 -7.78 1.47
N SER A 174 -5.67 -7.07 1.33
CA SER A 174 -6.89 -7.31 2.09
C SER A 174 -8.04 -7.52 1.11
N ALA A 175 -8.86 -8.53 1.37
CA ALA A 175 -10.05 -8.82 0.58
C ALA A 175 -11.27 -8.79 1.51
N GLU A 176 -12.29 -8.06 1.11
CA GLU A 176 -13.51 -7.85 1.91
C GLU A 176 -14.75 -7.96 1.05
N VAL A 177 -15.86 -8.33 1.67
CA VAL A 177 -17.20 -8.30 1.06
C VAL A 177 -18.12 -7.41 1.88
N ASP A 178 -18.98 -6.65 1.19
CA ASP A 178 -20.05 -5.86 1.79
C ASP A 178 -21.36 -6.09 1.02
N PHE A 179 -22.49 -5.97 1.71
CA PHE A 179 -23.80 -5.87 1.07
C PHE A 179 -24.03 -4.44 0.54
N PHE A 180 -24.54 -4.31 -0.68
CA PHE A 180 -24.79 -3.04 -1.31
C PHE A 180 -26.11 -3.06 -2.09
N VAL A 181 -26.97 -2.06 -1.88
CA VAL A 181 -28.17 -1.86 -2.69
C VAL A 181 -27.87 -0.80 -3.76
N ASN A 182 -27.74 -1.26 -5.01
CA ASN A 182 -27.49 -0.41 -6.14
C ASN A 182 -28.80 0.20 -6.66
N ARG A 183 -28.80 1.50 -6.95
CA ARG A 183 -29.94 2.22 -7.50
C ARG A 183 -29.62 2.68 -8.91
N LYS A 184 -30.20 2.01 -9.91
CA LYS A 184 -30.09 2.42 -11.33
C LYS A 184 -31.48 2.63 -11.90
N ASN A 185 -31.73 3.79 -12.50
CA ASN A 185 -33.01 4.14 -13.13
C ASN A 185 -34.22 3.92 -12.20
N GLN A 186 -34.12 4.34 -10.93
CA GLN A 186 -35.15 4.16 -9.90
C GLN A 186 -35.46 2.70 -9.52
N LEU A 187 -34.72 1.73 -10.06
CA LEU A 187 -34.79 0.33 -9.67
C LEU A 187 -33.67 0.02 -8.69
N GLU A 188 -34.04 -0.63 -7.59
CA GLU A 188 -33.11 -1.11 -6.58
C GLU A 188 -32.74 -2.57 -6.85
N TYR A 189 -31.45 -2.87 -6.82
CA TYR A 189 -30.90 -4.22 -6.99
C TYR A 189 -29.93 -4.51 -5.84
N ALA A 190 -30.11 -5.67 -5.20
CA ALA A 190 -29.17 -6.15 -4.19
C ALA A 190 -27.92 -6.73 -4.86
N GLU A 191 -26.75 -6.31 -4.41
CA GLU A 191 -25.45 -6.75 -4.89
C GLU A 191 -24.52 -7.05 -3.70
N LEU A 192 -23.63 -8.02 -3.87
CA LEU A 192 -22.43 -8.11 -3.04
C LEU A 192 -21.31 -7.32 -3.71
N ARG A 193 -20.63 -6.50 -2.93
CA ARG A 193 -19.46 -5.73 -3.37
C ARG A 193 -18.22 -6.32 -2.72
N PHE A 194 -17.37 -6.90 -3.54
CA PHE A 194 -16.07 -7.42 -3.15
C PHE A 194 -15.00 -6.35 -3.38
N ARG A 195 -14.21 -6.07 -2.35
CA ARG A 195 -13.13 -5.08 -2.37
C ARG A 195 -11.81 -5.80 -2.16
N LEU A 196 -10.87 -5.64 -3.10
CA LEU A 196 -9.49 -6.06 -2.93
C LEU A 196 -8.61 -4.81 -2.81
N GLN A 197 -7.90 -4.68 -1.71
CA GLN A 197 -6.92 -3.63 -1.49
C GLN A 197 -5.51 -4.24 -1.49
N VAL A 198 -4.62 -3.69 -2.33
CA VAL A 198 -3.22 -4.14 -2.39
C VAL A 198 -2.30 -3.05 -1.86
N TYR A 199 -1.39 -3.44 -0.96
CA TYR A 199 -0.54 -2.51 -0.22
C TYR A 199 0.84 -2.33 -0.89
N SER A 200 1.83 -1.94 -0.08
CA SER A 200 3.19 -1.55 -0.49
C SER A 200 3.83 -2.54 -1.46
N LYS A 201 4.56 -2.01 -2.42
CA LYS A 201 5.30 -2.81 -3.40
C LYS A 201 6.50 -3.48 -2.69
N PRO A 202 6.66 -4.81 -2.75
CA PRO A 202 7.85 -5.49 -2.25
C PRO A 202 9.07 -5.13 -3.11
N TYR A 203 10.26 -5.41 -2.60
CA TYR A 203 11.50 -5.11 -3.31
C TYR A 203 11.70 -6.01 -4.53
N PHE A 204 11.43 -7.31 -4.39
CA PHE A 204 11.53 -8.29 -5.47
C PHE A 204 10.22 -8.37 -6.27
N GLU A 205 10.34 -8.50 -7.60
CA GLU A 205 9.18 -8.59 -8.49
C GLU A 205 8.41 -9.89 -8.28
N GLU A 206 9.10 -10.98 -7.95
CA GLU A 206 8.57 -12.32 -7.69
C GLU A 206 7.57 -12.35 -6.53
N LEU A 207 7.75 -11.45 -5.55
CA LEU A 207 6.87 -11.29 -4.38
C LEU A 207 5.62 -10.46 -4.68
N ARG A 208 5.50 -9.90 -5.89
CA ARG A 208 4.35 -9.07 -6.29
C ARG A 208 3.18 -9.92 -6.71
N ILE A 209 1.99 -9.40 -6.46
CA ILE A 209 0.74 -9.93 -7.01
C ILE A 209 0.77 -9.76 -8.53
N ASP A 210 0.51 -10.86 -9.24
CA ASP A 210 0.34 -10.90 -10.69
C ASP A 210 -1.13 -10.76 -11.08
N SER A 211 -1.99 -11.57 -10.44
CA SER A 211 -3.43 -11.55 -10.63
C SER A 211 -4.18 -11.80 -9.33
N ALA A 212 -5.45 -11.39 -9.30
CA ALA A 212 -6.37 -11.74 -8.24
C ALA A 212 -7.75 -12.02 -8.83
N GLU A 213 -8.40 -13.06 -8.31
CA GLU A 213 -9.67 -13.59 -8.81
C GLU A 213 -10.64 -13.81 -7.65
N LEU A 214 -11.91 -13.48 -7.87
CA LEU A 214 -13.02 -13.91 -7.04
C LEU A 214 -13.58 -15.21 -7.63
N ILE A 215 -13.44 -16.31 -6.90
CA ILE A 215 -14.00 -17.62 -7.25
C ILE A 215 -15.29 -17.79 -6.45
N ILE A 216 -16.38 -18.10 -7.15
CA ILE A 216 -17.70 -18.31 -6.57
C ILE A 216 -18.04 -19.79 -6.70
N LYS A 217 -18.37 -20.42 -5.58
CA LYS A 217 -18.73 -21.83 -5.52
C LYS A 217 -20.13 -22.04 -5.00
N GLU A 218 -20.79 -23.08 -5.49
CA GLU A 218 -22.04 -23.64 -4.97
C GLU A 218 -21.81 -25.14 -4.83
N ASP A 219 -22.09 -25.73 -3.66
CA ASP A 219 -21.85 -27.16 -3.39
C ASP A 219 -20.44 -27.66 -3.76
N ASN A 220 -19.41 -26.84 -3.50
CA ASN A 220 -18.00 -27.04 -3.88
C ASN A 220 -17.67 -27.00 -5.39
N GLU A 221 -18.64 -26.80 -6.27
CA GLU A 221 -18.41 -26.59 -7.70
C GLU A 221 -18.19 -25.11 -8.02
N ILE A 222 -17.24 -24.79 -8.91
CA ILE A 222 -17.00 -23.40 -9.34
C ILE A 222 -18.09 -23.01 -10.34
N ILE A 223 -18.95 -22.07 -9.95
CA ILE A 223 -20.05 -21.58 -10.79
C ILE A 223 -19.67 -20.29 -11.56
N ASP A 224 -18.74 -19.50 -11.03
CA ASP A 224 -18.28 -18.27 -11.67
C ASP A 224 -16.86 -17.90 -11.18
N THR A 225 -16.12 -17.15 -12.00
CA THR A 225 -14.81 -16.60 -11.65
C THR A 225 -14.65 -15.21 -12.25
N LYS A 226 -14.34 -14.23 -11.42
CA LYS A 226 -14.22 -12.82 -11.81
C LYS A 226 -12.85 -12.28 -11.48
N LEU A 227 -12.19 -11.66 -12.45
CA LEU A 227 -10.87 -11.05 -12.28
C LEU A 227 -10.96 -9.67 -11.62
N PHE A 228 -10.16 -9.40 -10.59
CA PHE A 228 -9.96 -8.06 -10.03
C PHE A 228 -9.07 -7.23 -10.97
N THR A 229 -9.66 -6.74 -12.07
CA THR A 229 -8.95 -6.06 -13.16
C THR A 229 -9.17 -4.55 -13.19
N GLU A 230 -10.32 -4.07 -12.71
CA GLU A 230 -10.65 -2.65 -12.70
C GLU A 230 -10.46 -2.07 -11.29
N ALA A 231 -9.43 -1.24 -11.14
CA ALA A 231 -9.53 -0.14 -10.19
C ALA A 231 -10.66 0.75 -10.72
N ILE A 232 -11.46 1.37 -9.84
CA ILE A 232 -12.35 2.45 -10.29
C ILE A 232 -11.42 3.54 -10.85
N GLU A 233 -11.28 3.58 -12.18
CA GLU A 233 -10.38 4.49 -12.87
C GLU A 233 -10.94 5.91 -12.80
N GLU A 234 -10.18 6.80 -12.16
CA GLU A 234 -10.05 8.19 -12.61
C GLU A 234 -8.91 8.36 -13.63
N ASP A 235 -8.19 7.33 -14.07
CA ASP A 235 -7.06 7.53 -15.00
C ASP A 235 -6.83 6.39 -16.02
N LYS A 236 -7.43 6.58 -17.20
CA LYS A 236 -7.41 5.70 -18.40
C LYS A 236 -6.12 5.78 -19.22
N SER A 237 -4.96 5.92 -18.58
CA SER A 237 -3.70 6.08 -19.33
C SER A 237 -2.51 5.38 -18.69
N LYS A 238 -2.48 4.03 -18.78
CA LYS A 238 -1.23 3.26 -18.97
C LYS A 238 -1.52 1.77 -19.20
N THR A 239 -0.97 1.26 -20.29
CA THR A 239 -0.82 -0.16 -20.60
C THR A 239 -0.03 -0.87 -19.50
N THR A 240 -0.52 -2.06 -19.11
CA THR A 240 -0.16 -2.94 -17.98
C THR A 240 -0.66 -2.50 -16.58
N PRO A 241 -1.53 -3.30 -15.91
CA PRO A 241 -2.06 -2.97 -14.59
C PRO A 241 -0.96 -3.06 -13.55
N ILE A 242 -0.53 -1.92 -13.03
CA ILE A 242 0.35 -1.84 -11.87
C ILE A 242 -0.55 -1.99 -10.63
N ILE A 243 -0.63 -3.21 -10.09
CA ILE A 243 -1.29 -3.51 -8.82
C ILE A 243 -0.38 -3.01 -7.68
N ALA A 244 -0.41 -1.71 -7.39
CA ALA A 244 0.23 -1.12 -6.21
C ALA A 244 -0.61 0.05 -5.71
N GLY A 245 -1.06 0.00 -4.44
CA GLY A 245 -1.84 1.07 -3.81
C GLY A 245 -3.21 1.30 -4.45
N ARG A 246 -3.78 0.29 -5.10
CA ARG A 246 -5.08 0.36 -5.78
C ARG A 246 -6.09 -0.49 -5.04
N THR A 247 -7.33 -0.01 -5.05
CA THR A 247 -8.50 -0.73 -4.56
C THR A 247 -9.31 -1.17 -5.77
N PHE A 248 -9.59 -2.47 -5.86
CA PHE A 248 -10.33 -3.10 -6.94
C PHE A 248 -11.69 -3.54 -6.43
N TYR A 249 -12.70 -3.49 -7.30
CA TYR A 249 -14.06 -3.84 -6.93
C TYR A 249 -14.65 -4.85 -7.91
N ILE A 250 -15.37 -5.83 -7.37
CA ILE A 250 -16.21 -6.75 -8.12
C ILE A 250 -17.61 -6.68 -7.53
N TYR A 251 -18.62 -6.63 -8.41
CA TYR A 251 -20.02 -6.65 -8.01
C TYR A 251 -20.64 -7.99 -8.45
N TYR A 252 -21.42 -8.59 -7.55
CA TYR A 252 -22.16 -9.81 -7.80
C TYR A 252 -23.65 -9.56 -7.53
N SER A 253 -24.48 -9.69 -8.57
CA SER A 253 -25.92 -9.46 -8.46
C SER A 253 -26.59 -10.59 -7.69
N LEU A 254 -27.47 -10.23 -6.76
CA LEU A 254 -28.29 -11.17 -6.00
C LEU A 254 -29.70 -11.32 -6.59
N SER A 255 -29.97 -10.71 -7.74
CA SER A 255 -31.31 -10.66 -8.37
C SER A 255 -31.94 -12.03 -8.66
N GLU A 256 -31.14 -13.09 -8.80
CA GLU A 256 -31.60 -14.45 -9.10
C GLU A 256 -31.31 -15.43 -7.96
N GLN A 257 -30.70 -14.97 -6.86
CA GLN A 257 -30.19 -15.83 -5.80
C GLN A 257 -31.21 -16.09 -4.70
N LYS A 258 -31.57 -17.36 -4.52
CA LYS A 258 -32.57 -17.76 -3.52
C LYS A 258 -31.98 -17.92 -2.12
N ASN A 259 -30.70 -18.27 -1.99
CA ASN A 259 -30.06 -18.51 -0.70
C ASN A 259 -28.56 -18.18 -0.77
N LEU A 260 -28.12 -17.20 0.02
CA LEU A 260 -26.71 -16.82 0.12
C LEU A 260 -25.86 -17.86 0.86
N ASN A 261 -26.48 -18.71 1.69
CA ASN A 261 -25.77 -19.70 2.49
C ASN A 261 -25.20 -20.85 1.65
N ASP A 262 -25.72 -21.04 0.43
CA ASP A 262 -25.27 -22.10 -0.47
C ASP A 262 -24.04 -21.67 -1.28
N LEU A 263 -23.66 -20.39 -1.19
CA LEU A 263 -22.56 -19.80 -1.96
C LEU A 263 -21.30 -19.59 -1.11
N ASP A 264 -20.18 -20.02 -1.68
CA ASP A 264 -18.85 -19.79 -1.16
C ASP A 264 -18.09 -18.77 -2.02
N PHE A 265 -17.57 -17.72 -1.38
CA PHE A 265 -16.82 -16.66 -2.03
C PHE A 265 -15.35 -16.74 -1.60
N LEU A 266 -14.45 -16.97 -2.55
CA LEU A 266 -13.02 -17.11 -2.33
C LEU A 266 -12.27 -16.04 -3.12
N CYS A 267 -11.39 -15.30 -2.47
CA CYS A 267 -10.41 -14.45 -3.15
C CYS A 267 -9.12 -15.24 -3.33
N GLU A 268 -8.76 -15.59 -4.57
CA GLU A 268 -7.48 -16.21 -4.90
C GLU A 268 -6.53 -15.15 -5.47
N VAL A 269 -5.36 -15.01 -4.87
CA VAL A 269 -4.30 -14.11 -5.32
C VAL A 269 -3.14 -14.97 -5.83
N THR A 270 -2.73 -14.71 -7.08
CA THR A 270 -1.54 -15.35 -7.68
C THR A 270 -0.39 -14.36 -7.71
N TYR A 271 0.75 -14.74 -7.15
CA TYR A 271 1.99 -13.99 -7.18
C TYR A 271 2.78 -14.27 -8.46
N LYS A 272 3.72 -13.40 -8.83
CA LYS A 272 4.51 -13.53 -10.07
C LYS A 272 5.36 -14.80 -10.15
N ASN A 273 5.72 -15.38 -9.00
CA ASN A 273 6.40 -16.68 -8.97
C ASN A 273 5.44 -17.88 -9.15
N GLY A 274 4.13 -17.64 -9.27
CA GLY A 274 3.08 -18.67 -9.39
C GLY A 274 2.50 -19.14 -8.06
N LEU A 275 2.96 -18.63 -6.91
CA LEU A 275 2.36 -18.95 -5.62
C LEU A 275 0.93 -18.43 -5.56
N LYS A 276 0.01 -19.24 -5.02
CA LYS A 276 -1.40 -18.86 -4.84
C LYS A 276 -1.74 -18.76 -3.36
N LYS A 277 -2.43 -17.68 -2.96
CA LYS A 277 -2.99 -17.51 -1.62
C LYS A 277 -4.49 -17.33 -1.73
N THR A 278 -5.25 -18.13 -1.01
CA THR A 278 -6.72 -18.09 -1.02
C THR A 278 -7.26 -17.57 0.31
N THR A 279 -8.22 -16.66 0.26
CA THR A 279 -8.94 -16.14 1.42
C THR A 279 -10.43 -16.36 1.23
N LYS A 280 -11.07 -17.08 2.17
CA LYS A 280 -12.52 -17.26 2.17
C LYS A 280 -13.20 -16.02 2.74
N LEU A 281 -14.07 -15.40 1.93
CA LEU A 281 -14.82 -14.18 2.27
C LEU A 281 -16.20 -14.48 2.86
N SER A 282 -16.75 -15.67 2.58
CA SER A 282 -17.98 -16.20 3.18
C SER A 282 -17.70 -17.07 4.43
N SER A 283 -16.66 -16.76 5.20
CA SER A 283 -16.36 -17.52 6.42
C SER A 283 -17.32 -17.17 7.56
N ASP A 284 -17.42 -18.06 8.56
CA ASP A 284 -18.13 -17.88 9.84
C ASP A 284 -17.56 -16.66 10.60
N SER A 285 -17.93 -15.48 10.12
CA SER A 285 -17.53 -14.19 10.64
C SER A 285 -18.79 -13.40 10.90
N GLU A 286 -18.79 -12.63 11.99
CA GLU A 286 -19.88 -11.70 12.33
C GLU A 286 -20.23 -10.79 11.14
N LYS A 287 -19.25 -10.51 10.26
CA LYS A 287 -19.45 -9.72 9.03
C LYS A 287 -20.32 -10.43 8.01
N TRP A 288 -20.12 -11.73 7.78
CA TRP A 288 -20.91 -12.50 6.82
C TRP A 288 -22.35 -12.71 7.30
N GLU A 289 -22.54 -13.01 8.59
CA GLU A 289 -23.87 -13.08 9.21
C GLU A 289 -24.63 -11.75 9.06
N ALA A 290 -23.96 -10.62 9.30
CA ALA A 290 -24.56 -9.29 9.10
C ALA A 290 -24.97 -9.03 7.64
N ILE A 291 -24.21 -9.54 6.66
CA ILE A 291 -24.54 -9.44 5.23
C ILE A 291 -25.79 -10.25 4.91
N ILE A 292 -25.89 -11.49 5.42
CA ILE A 292 -27.07 -12.34 5.24
C ILE A 292 -28.31 -11.66 5.83
N MET A 293 -28.22 -11.17 7.07
CA MET A 293 -29.33 -10.46 7.72
C MET A 293 -29.78 -9.23 6.93
N GLN A 294 -28.84 -8.44 6.38
CA GLN A 294 -29.17 -7.27 5.56
C GLN A 294 -29.86 -7.67 4.25
N TYR A 295 -29.42 -8.76 3.62
CA TYR A 295 -30.05 -9.29 2.42
C TYR A 295 -31.47 -9.81 2.69
N GLU A 296 -31.66 -10.59 3.75
CA GLU A 296 -32.97 -11.11 4.15
C GLU A 296 -33.96 -9.98 4.47
N ALA A 297 -33.51 -8.95 5.18
CA ALA A 297 -34.32 -7.76 5.46
C ALA A 297 -34.69 -7.01 4.17
N TYR A 298 -33.78 -6.93 3.19
CA TYR A 298 -34.07 -6.34 1.88
C TYR A 298 -35.13 -7.14 1.12
N MET A 299 -35.03 -8.47 1.11
CA MET A 299 -36.01 -9.35 0.45
C MET A 299 -37.38 -9.31 1.12
N ALA A 300 -37.43 -9.24 2.45
CA ALA A 300 -38.68 -9.11 3.21
C ALA A 300 -39.43 -7.80 2.92
N ASN A 301 -38.72 -6.70 2.64
CA ASN A 301 -39.33 -5.41 2.29
C ASN A 301 -39.81 -5.31 0.83
N LYS A 302 -39.40 -6.24 -0.03
CA LYS A 302 -39.76 -6.26 -1.46
C LYS A 302 -40.98 -7.14 -1.77
N ASN A 303 -41.32 -8.07 -0.87
CA ASN A 303 -42.50 -8.94 -0.93
C ASN A 303 -43.70 -8.31 -0.20
#